data_AF-A0A1I7B9T8-F1
#
_entry.id   AF-A0A1I7B9T8-F1
#
_cell.length_a   1.000
_cell.length_b   1.000
_cell.length_c   1.000
_cell.angle_alpha   90.00
_cell.angle_beta   90.00
_cell.angle_gamma   90.00
#
_symmetry.space_group_name_H-M   'P 1'
#
loop_
_entity.id
_entity.type
_entity.pdbx_description
1 polymer ?
#
loop_
_entity_poly.entity_id
_entity_poly.type
_entity_poly.pdbx_seq_one_letter_code
_entity_poly.pdbx_strand_id
1 'polypeptide(L)'
;GALNIYARRADAFDEDARAAATRFGPYAAVAAGNLHAYRSARDMADNLQAALEYRAVIDQAKGVLIERYKITPDQAFQLLAQASMHANRKVRDIADELVHTGELPVVVPRGEGGRRRPGPASGRPGPDAPRHS
;
A
#
# COMPACT_ATOMS: atom_id res chain seq x y z
N GLY A 1 5.26 -33.71 -4.38
CA GLY A 1 6.39 -32.88 -4.84
C GLY A 1 7.50 -33.78 -5.34
N ALA A 2 8.27 -33.35 -6.32
CA ALA A 2 9.45 -34.08 -6.81
C ALA A 2 10.72 -33.42 -6.28
N LEU A 3 11.75 -34.21 -5.95
CA LEU A 3 13.06 -33.75 -5.51
C LEU A 3 14.07 -34.05 -6.62
N ASN A 4 14.65 -33.01 -7.21
CA ASN A 4 15.72 -33.15 -8.20
C ASN A 4 17.07 -33.00 -7.51
N ILE A 5 17.93 -34.02 -7.61
CA ILE A 5 19.28 -34.04 -7.04
C ILE A 5 20.28 -33.94 -8.19
N TYR A 6 21.20 -32.99 -8.12
CA TYR A 6 22.20 -32.73 -9.15
C TYR A 6 23.60 -33.07 -8.65
N ALA A 7 24.44 -33.65 -9.51
CA ALA A 7 25.84 -33.94 -9.23
C ALA A 7 26.76 -33.34 -10.29
N ARG A 8 27.99 -33.00 -9.89
CA ARG A 8 28.99 -32.35 -10.76
C ARG A 8 29.93 -33.34 -11.49
N ARG A 9 29.77 -34.64 -11.29
CA ARG A 9 30.60 -35.70 -11.92
C ARG A 9 29.68 -36.73 -12.58
N ALA A 10 30.12 -37.27 -13.71
CA ALA A 10 29.48 -38.43 -14.35
C ALA A 10 29.52 -39.64 -13.38
N ASP A 11 28.46 -40.44 -13.39
CA ASP A 11 28.26 -41.64 -12.53
C ASP A 11 28.24 -41.41 -11.01
N ALA A 12 27.96 -40.18 -10.55
CA ALA A 12 27.92 -39.85 -9.13
C ALA A 12 26.72 -40.45 -8.35
N PHE A 13 25.77 -41.09 -9.02
CA PHE A 13 24.62 -41.75 -8.40
C PHE A 13 24.64 -43.24 -8.70
N ASP A 14 25.33 -44.00 -7.85
CA ASP A 14 25.29 -45.45 -7.86
C ASP A 14 23.96 -45.99 -7.30
N GLU A 15 23.80 -47.31 -7.35
CA GLU A 15 22.63 -48.03 -6.85
C GLU A 15 22.33 -47.66 -5.38
N ASP A 16 23.37 -47.57 -4.56
CA ASP A 16 23.27 -47.29 -3.13
C ASP A 16 22.80 -45.86 -2.86
N ALA A 17 23.31 -44.87 -3.61
CA ALA A 17 22.85 -43.50 -3.53
C ALA A 17 21.37 -43.37 -3.93
N ARG A 18 20.94 -44.09 -4.97
CA ARG A 18 19.52 -44.14 -5.39
C ARG A 18 18.62 -44.81 -4.35
N ALA A 19 19.08 -45.92 -3.76
CA ALA A 19 18.36 -46.64 -2.72
C ALA A 19 18.23 -45.79 -1.43
N ALA A 20 19.30 -45.10 -1.06
CA ALA A 20 19.29 -44.16 0.05
C ALA A 20 18.32 -43.00 -0.21
N ALA A 21 18.40 -42.34 -1.38
CA ALA A 21 17.48 -41.26 -1.75
C ALA A 21 16.00 -41.70 -1.74
N THR A 22 15.72 -42.92 -2.19
CA THR A 22 14.36 -43.49 -2.18
C THR A 22 13.85 -43.72 -0.75
N ARG A 23 14.71 -44.18 0.16
CA ARG A 23 14.36 -44.35 1.58
C ARG A 23 14.19 -43.01 2.30
N PHE A 24 14.99 -42.01 1.97
CA PHE A 24 14.94 -40.68 2.60
C PHE A 24 13.85 -39.76 2.04
N GLY A 25 13.47 -39.93 0.77
CA GLY A 25 12.49 -39.10 0.06
C GLY A 25 11.17 -38.88 0.81
N PRO A 26 10.53 -39.92 1.36
CA PRO A 26 9.30 -39.78 2.14
C PRO A 26 9.46 -38.89 3.37
N TYR A 27 10.56 -39.02 4.12
CA TYR A 27 10.83 -38.19 5.29
C TYR A 27 11.06 -36.72 4.90
N ALA A 28 11.80 -36.49 3.81
CA ALA A 28 11.99 -35.14 3.28
C ALA A 28 10.67 -34.52 2.80
N ALA A 29 9.79 -35.32 2.19
CA ALA A 29 8.47 -34.88 1.74
C ALA A 29 7.57 -34.49 2.92
N VAL A 30 7.55 -35.28 4.00
CA VAL A 30 6.80 -34.96 5.22
C VAL A 30 7.36 -33.70 5.88
N ALA A 31 8.68 -33.59 6.02
CA ALA A 31 9.31 -32.41 6.61
C ALA A 31 9.02 -31.14 5.80
N ALA A 32 9.09 -31.21 4.46
CA ALA A 32 8.75 -30.11 3.58
C ALA A 32 7.26 -29.72 3.67
N GLY A 33 6.36 -30.72 3.73
CA GLY A 33 4.93 -30.50 3.93
C GLY A 33 4.63 -29.80 5.25
N ASN A 34 5.25 -30.24 6.34
CA ASN A 34 5.10 -29.64 7.66
C ASN A 34 5.63 -28.20 7.69
N LEU A 35 6.80 -27.95 7.08
CA LEU A 35 7.35 -26.60 6.99
C LEU A 35 6.42 -25.66 6.19
N HIS A 36 5.86 -26.15 5.09
CA HIS A 36 4.91 -25.37 4.30
C HIS A 36 3.64 -25.05 5.12
N ALA A 37 3.04 -26.05 5.77
CA ALA A 37 1.86 -25.86 6.61
C ALA A 37 2.13 -24.89 7.76
N TYR A 38 3.27 -25.02 8.43
CA TYR A 38 3.67 -24.12 9.52
C TYR A 38 3.85 -22.67 9.03
N ARG A 39 4.52 -22.46 7.89
CA ARG A 39 4.68 -21.12 7.31
C ARG A 39 3.34 -20.49 6.98
N SER A 40 2.46 -21.23 6.30
CA SER A 40 1.12 -20.73 5.98
C SER A 40 0.30 -20.38 7.23
N ALA A 41 0.37 -21.20 8.28
CA ALA A 41 -0.29 -20.92 9.55
C ALA A 41 0.28 -19.68 10.25
N ARG A 42 1.60 -19.51 10.22
CA ARG A 42 2.29 -18.34 10.77
C ARG A 42 1.95 -17.07 10.01
N ASP A 43 2.01 -17.10 8.68
CA ASP A 43 1.65 -15.95 7.83
C ASP A 43 0.19 -15.53 8.08
N MET A 44 -0.72 -16.50 8.26
CA MET A 44 -2.11 -16.22 8.62
C MET A 44 -2.23 -15.58 10.01
N ALA A 45 -1.51 -16.11 11.01
CA ALA A 45 -1.49 -15.55 12.36
C ALA A 45 -0.96 -14.10 12.35
N ASP A 46 0.13 -13.84 11.62
CA ASP A 46 0.73 -12.51 11.49
C ASP A 46 -0.25 -11.54 10.80
N ASN A 47 -0.95 -11.98 9.75
CA ASN A 47 -1.98 -11.17 9.07
C ASN A 47 -3.17 -10.85 9.98
N LEU A 48 -3.65 -11.83 10.75
CA LEU A 48 -4.73 -11.63 11.72
C LEU A 48 -4.31 -10.69 12.84
N GLN A 49 -3.11 -10.88 13.39
CA GLN A 49 -2.57 -10.01 14.42
C GLN A 49 -2.43 -8.58 13.90
N ALA A 50 -1.89 -8.38 12.70
CA ALA A 50 -1.83 -7.07 12.07
C ALA A 50 -3.23 -6.44 11.90
N ALA A 51 -4.22 -7.23 11.47
CA ALA A 51 -5.60 -6.75 11.36
C ALA A 51 -6.21 -6.35 12.71
N LEU A 52 -5.91 -7.08 13.79
CA LEU A 52 -6.35 -6.76 15.15
C LEU A 52 -5.65 -5.51 15.71
N GLU A 53 -4.35 -5.37 15.48
CA GLU A 53 -3.56 -4.21 15.91
C GLU A 53 -4.11 -2.91 15.29
N TYR A 54 -4.42 -2.92 13.99
CA TYR A 54 -4.93 -1.71 13.32
C TYR A 54 -6.39 -1.40 13.65
N ARG A 55 -7.18 -2.40 14.06
CA ARG A 55 -8.59 -2.17 14.43
C ARG A 55 -8.71 -1.21 15.61
N ALA A 56 -7.86 -1.37 16.63
CA ALA A 56 -7.91 -0.53 17.82
C ALA A 56 -7.64 0.95 17.51
N VAL A 57 -6.57 1.26 16.77
CA VAL A 57 -6.22 2.64 16.41
C VAL A 57 -7.24 3.27 15.45
N ILE A 58 -7.79 2.49 14.52
CA ILE A 58 -8.85 2.98 13.62
C ILE A 58 -10.14 3.28 14.38
N ASP A 59 -10.53 2.45 15.36
CA ASP A 59 -11.72 2.71 16.17
C ASP A 59 -11.52 3.91 17.13
N GLN A 60 -10.30 4.12 17.65
CA GLN A 60 -9.95 5.34 18.40
C GLN A 60 -10.06 6.59 17.52
N ALA A 61 -9.46 6.56 16.32
CA ALA A 61 -9.55 7.64 15.35
C ALA A 61 -11.00 7.95 14.96
N LYS A 62 -11.83 6.93 14.72
CA LYS A 62 -13.27 7.10 14.52
C LYS A 62 -13.92 7.78 15.71
N GLY A 63 -13.57 7.41 16.94
CA GLY A 63 -14.04 8.07 18.16
C GLY A 63 -13.75 9.57 18.17
N VAL A 64 -12.53 9.98 17.83
CA VAL A 64 -12.12 11.40 17.71
C VAL A 64 -13.00 12.13 16.68
N LEU A 65 -13.23 11.52 15.51
CA LEU A 65 -14.04 12.12 14.44
C LEU A 65 -15.53 12.20 14.81
N ILE A 66 -16.08 11.16 15.44
CA ILE A 66 -17.46 11.14 15.93
C ILE A 66 -17.65 12.25 16.97
N GLU A 67 -16.70 12.40 17.90
CA GLU A 67 -16.73 13.47 18.89
C GLU A 67 -16.71 14.84 18.20
N ARG A 68 -15.77 15.08 17.29
CA ARG A 68 -15.59 16.39 16.68
C ARG A 68 -16.70 16.79 15.71
N TYR A 69 -17.13 15.87 14.86
CA TYR A 69 -18.03 16.17 13.75
C TYR A 69 -19.47 15.68 13.99
N LYS A 70 -19.73 14.96 15.09
CA LYS A 70 -21.03 14.38 15.44
C LYS A 70 -21.62 13.51 14.30
N ILE A 71 -20.75 12.74 13.67
CA ILE A 71 -21.07 11.84 12.55
C ILE A 71 -21.19 10.38 13.01
N THR A 72 -21.73 9.52 12.16
CA THR A 72 -21.82 8.08 12.46
C THR A 72 -20.45 7.39 12.36
N PRO A 73 -20.27 6.20 12.98
CA PRO A 73 -19.03 5.43 12.84
C PRO A 73 -18.67 5.10 11.38
N ASP A 74 -19.67 4.83 10.54
CA ASP A 74 -19.46 4.54 9.12
C ASP A 74 -18.99 5.78 8.38
N GLN A 75 -19.60 6.93 8.64
CA GLN A 75 -19.17 8.21 8.07
C GLN A 75 -17.73 8.57 8.51
N ALA A 76 -17.38 8.32 9.77
CA ALA A 76 -16.02 8.52 10.26
C ALA A 76 -14.99 7.61 9.54
N PHE A 77 -15.32 6.34 9.32
CA PHE A 77 -14.47 5.44 8.56
C PHE A 77 -14.32 5.89 7.09
N GLN A 78 -15.40 6.34 6.46
CA GLN A 78 -15.34 6.90 5.11
C GLN A 78 -14.43 8.13 5.05
N LEU A 79 -14.47 9.01 6.06
CA LEU A 79 -13.58 10.17 6.13
C LEU A 79 -12.10 9.76 6.20
N LEU A 80 -11.76 8.78 7.02
CA LEU A 80 -10.41 8.21 7.10
C LEU A 80 -9.98 7.58 5.77
N ALA A 81 -10.89 6.87 5.09
CA ALA A 81 -10.63 6.27 3.77
C ALA A 81 -10.38 7.33 2.69
N GLN A 82 -11.16 8.41 2.67
CA GLN A 82 -10.96 9.53 1.75
C GLN A 82 -9.59 10.20 2.00
N ALA A 83 -9.25 10.50 3.25
CA ALA A 83 -7.95 11.07 3.61
C ALA A 83 -6.79 10.14 3.21
N SER A 84 -6.94 8.83 3.43
CA SER A 84 -5.97 7.80 3.00
C SER A 84 -5.76 7.78 1.48
N MET A 85 -6.84 7.82 0.69
CA MET A 85 -6.75 7.87 -0.78
C MET A 85 -6.09 9.17 -1.26
N HIS A 86 -6.44 10.31 -0.65
CA HIS A 86 -5.85 11.60 -1.01
C HIS A 86 -4.37 11.69 -0.66
N ALA A 87 -3.97 11.17 0.50
CA ALA A 87 -2.58 11.15 0.95
C ALA A 87 -1.75 9.99 0.37
N ASN A 88 -2.38 9.06 -0.36
CA ASN A 88 -1.78 7.80 -0.83
C ASN A 88 -1.03 7.04 0.28
N ARG A 89 -1.64 6.95 1.46
CA ARG A 89 -1.10 6.30 2.67
C ARG A 89 -2.11 5.32 3.23
N LYS A 90 -1.68 4.32 3.99
CA LYS A 90 -2.62 3.33 4.56
C LYS A 90 -3.53 4.01 5.59
N VAL A 91 -4.81 3.61 5.64
CA VAL A 91 -5.81 4.12 6.60
C VAL A 91 -5.31 4.08 8.04
N ARG A 92 -4.62 3.01 8.43
CA ARG A 92 -4.02 2.85 9.77
C ARG A 92 -3.00 3.96 10.10
N ASP A 93 -2.21 4.39 9.13
CA ASP A 93 -1.17 5.40 9.33
C ASP A 93 -1.80 6.80 9.48
N ILE A 94 -2.94 7.03 8.79
CA ILE A 94 -3.75 8.24 8.90
C ILE A 94 -4.50 8.28 10.24
N ALA A 95 -5.04 7.13 10.66
CA ALA A 95 -5.70 6.99 11.95
C ALA A 95 -4.72 7.23 13.10
N ASP A 96 -3.52 6.67 13.02
CA ASP A 96 -2.45 6.88 14.00
C ASP A 96 -2.05 8.35 14.10
N GLU A 97 -1.81 9.02 12.97
CA GLU A 97 -1.53 10.45 12.95
C GLU A 97 -2.67 11.28 13.55
N LEU A 98 -3.93 10.97 13.22
CA LEU A 98 -5.08 11.66 13.79
C LEU A 98 -5.17 11.46 15.31
N VAL A 99 -4.91 10.26 15.81
CA VAL A 99 -4.94 9.99 17.25
C VAL A 99 -3.84 10.76 17.98
N HIS A 100 -2.65 10.89 17.38
CA HIS A 100 -1.52 11.58 18.01
C HIS A 100 -1.58 13.11 17.90
N THR A 101 -2.03 13.64 16.77
CA THR A 101 -2.02 15.08 16.47
C THR A 101 -3.38 15.74 16.69
N GLY A 102 -4.45 14.95 16.64
CA GLY A 102 -5.81 15.47 16.54
C GLY A 102 -6.13 16.08 15.18
N GLU A 103 -5.24 16.01 14.19
CA GLU A 103 -5.45 16.59 12.86
C GLU A 103 -5.64 15.49 11.81
N LEU A 104 -6.62 15.69 10.94
CA LEU A 104 -6.78 14.84 9.77
C LEU A 104 -5.94 15.46 8.64
N PRO A 105 -5.01 14.71 8.00
CA PRO A 105 -4.17 15.26 6.96
C PRO A 105 -5.00 16.00 5.91
N VAL A 106 -4.71 17.29 5.76
CA VAL A 106 -5.56 18.24 5.03
C VAL A 106 -5.66 17.83 3.57
N VAL A 107 -6.90 17.64 3.10
CA VAL A 107 -7.22 17.56 1.67
C VAL A 107 -6.91 18.91 1.04
N VAL A 108 -5.75 19.05 0.42
CA VAL A 108 -5.54 20.11 -0.57
C VAL A 108 -6.14 19.59 -1.87
N PRO A 109 -7.25 20.15 -2.37
CA PRO A 109 -7.73 19.79 -3.69
C PRO A 109 -6.59 20.11 -4.66
N ARG A 110 -6.17 19.13 -5.44
CA ARG A 110 -5.25 19.36 -6.57
C ARG A 110 -6.03 20.13 -7.65
N GLY A 111 -6.27 21.42 -7.40
CA GLY A 111 -7.06 22.30 -8.24
C GLY A 111 -6.28 22.75 -9.47
N GLU A 112 -6.80 22.38 -10.64
CA GLU A 112 -6.95 23.27 -11.81
C GLU A 112 -5.83 24.30 -12.10
N GLY A 113 -4.67 23.82 -12.55
CA GLY A 113 -3.64 24.67 -13.18
C GLY A 113 -3.93 25.02 -14.64
N GLY A 114 -5.15 25.48 -14.97
CA GLY A 114 -5.58 25.58 -16.37
C GLY A 114 -6.56 26.69 -16.75
N ARG A 115 -6.73 27.76 -15.95
CA ARG A 115 -7.44 28.95 -16.42
C ARG A 115 -6.46 30.07 -16.77
N ARG A 116 -5.93 30.03 -17.98
CA ARG A 116 -5.44 31.24 -18.65
C ARG A 116 -6.65 32.11 -18.99
N ARG A 117 -6.75 33.27 -18.35
CA ARG A 117 -7.54 34.41 -18.83
C ARG A 117 -6.60 35.57 -19.19
N PRO A 118 -7.03 36.46 -20.08
CA PRO A 118 -6.18 37.23 -20.99
C PRO A 118 -5.62 38.50 -20.33
N GLY A 119 -4.36 38.83 -20.63
CA GLY A 119 -3.75 40.12 -20.28
C GLY A 119 -4.11 41.22 -21.31
N PRO A 120 -4.07 42.50 -20.91
CA PRO A 120 -4.83 43.57 -21.53
C PRO A 120 -4.16 44.18 -22.77
N ALA A 121 -5.00 44.68 -23.68
CA ALA A 121 -4.61 45.58 -24.75
C ALA A 121 -3.92 46.83 -24.17
N SER A 122 -2.67 47.06 -24.57
CA SER A 122 -2.00 48.34 -24.38
C SER A 122 -1.83 49.00 -25.74
N GLY A 123 -2.60 50.07 -25.94
CA GLY A 123 -2.44 50.96 -27.08
C GLY A 123 -1.12 51.72 -27.00
N ARG A 124 -0.55 52.01 -28.17
CA ARG A 124 0.43 53.08 -28.32
C ARG A 124 -0.15 54.15 -29.27
N PRO A 125 0.02 55.44 -28.94
CA PRO A 125 -0.44 56.54 -29.77
C PRO A 125 0.47 56.71 -30.99
N GLY A 126 -0.12 57.17 -32.10
CA GLY A 126 0.63 57.53 -33.31
C GLY A 126 1.44 58.81 -33.13
N PRO A 127 2.27 59.13 -34.13
CA PRO A 127 2.34 60.51 -34.58
C PRO A 127 2.07 60.62 -36.08
N ASP A 128 1.58 61.81 -36.40
CA ASP A 128 0.93 62.29 -37.60
C ASP A 128 1.94 62.70 -38.70
N ALA A 129 1.62 62.34 -39.97
CA ALA A 129 1.88 63.01 -41.26
C ALA A 129 3.36 63.31 -41.74
N PRO A 130 3.62 63.67 -43.04
CA PRO A 130 2.71 63.96 -44.16
C PRO A 130 3.02 63.29 -45.53
N ARG A 131 2.20 63.72 -46.49
CA ARG A 131 1.81 63.29 -47.86
C ARG A 131 2.87 63.31 -49.00
N HIS A 132 2.38 62.85 -50.17
CA HIS A 132 2.78 63.10 -51.58
C HIS A 132 3.71 62.02 -52.17
N SER A 133 3.45 61.39 -53.33
CA SER A 133 2.56 61.66 -54.48
C SER A 133 2.07 60.36 -55.11
#